data_AF-A0A8W8I718-F1
#
_entry.id   AF-A0A8W8I718-F1
#
_cell.length_a   1.000
_cell.length_b   1.000
_cell.length_c   1.000
_cell.angle_alpha   90.00
_cell.angle_beta   90.00
_cell.angle_gamma   90.00
#
_symmetry.space_group_name_H-M   'P 1'
#
loop_
_entity.id
_entity.type
_entity.pdbx_description
1 polymer ?
#
loop_
_entity_poly.entity_id
_entity_poly.type
_entity_poly.pdbx_seq_one_letter_code
_entity_poly.pdbx_strand_id
1 'polypeptide(L)'
;SEILRSFVVEGVFKETDSKSDRPPIRAFSRRFITVPQGAGMNIINDMLTITNASREQIQNAFKHPAPTPSSSPVPESSPPAPFTQTPSTYTPEQQQMIQQFAAQSGMNHQWSIKCLEQNGWNYEKSGEIFLELQKQNKIPPEAFTK
;
A
#
# COMPACT_ATOMS: atom_id res chain seq x y z
N SER A 1 18.33 16.96 -29.66
CA SER A 1 17.22 15.99 -29.60
C SER A 1 16.25 16.46 -28.54
N GLU A 2 14.96 16.50 -28.83
CA GLU A 2 13.95 16.78 -27.81
C GLU A 2 13.84 15.58 -26.87
N ILE A 3 13.91 15.81 -25.56
CA ILE A 3 13.81 14.75 -24.56
C ILE A 3 12.33 14.52 -24.26
N LEU A 4 11.82 13.37 -24.66
CA LEU A 4 10.48 12.92 -24.34
C LEU A 4 10.43 12.37 -22.91
N ARG A 5 9.38 12.73 -22.16
CA ARG A 5 9.09 12.18 -20.83
C ARG A 5 7.72 11.49 -20.86
N SER A 6 7.67 10.21 -20.49
CA SER A 6 6.43 9.43 -20.42
C SER A 6 6.15 9.05 -18.97
N PHE A 7 4.92 9.28 -18.51
CA PHE A 7 4.46 8.83 -17.19
C PHE A 7 2.99 8.41 -17.23
N VAL A 8 2.59 7.62 -16.23
CA VAL A 8 1.22 7.11 -16.07
C VAL A 8 0.70 7.55 -14.72
N VAL A 9 -0.53 8.05 -14.70
CA VAL A 9 -1.28 8.37 -13.49
C VAL A 9 -2.42 7.37 -13.37
N GLU A 10 -2.47 6.67 -12.24
CA GLU A 10 -3.52 5.70 -11.94
C GLU A 10 -4.30 6.15 -10.71
N GLY A 11 -5.59 5.85 -10.67
CA GLY A 11 -6.43 6.19 -9.53
C GLY A 11 -7.87 5.78 -9.73
N VAL A 12 -8.72 6.23 -8.81
CA VAL A 12 -10.16 6.08 -8.89
C VAL A 12 -10.86 7.42 -8.70
N PHE A 13 -12.04 7.58 -9.29
CA PHE A 13 -12.87 8.77 -9.09
C PHE A 13 -14.35 8.39 -9.01
N LYS A 14 -15.12 9.26 -8.35
CA LYS A 14 -16.58 9.15 -8.25
C LYS A 14 -17.20 9.99 -9.36
N GLU A 15 -18.13 9.42 -10.13
CA GLU A 15 -18.88 10.18 -11.13
C GLU A 15 -19.83 11.17 -10.43
N THR A 16 -19.85 12.43 -10.88
CA THR A 16 -20.66 13.49 -10.27
C THR A 16 -22.04 13.63 -10.90
N ASP A 17 -22.23 13.19 -12.14
CA ASP A 17 -23.48 13.30 -12.90
C ASP A 17 -24.46 12.13 -12.67
N SER A 18 -24.23 11.36 -11.61
CA SER A 18 -25.10 10.24 -11.25
C SER A 18 -26.30 10.73 -10.45
N LYS A 19 -27.51 10.60 -11.01
CA LYS A 19 -28.78 10.75 -10.27
C LYS A 19 -29.02 9.65 -9.21
N SER A 20 -28.10 8.68 -9.09
CA SER A 20 -28.13 7.62 -8.07
C SER A 20 -27.53 8.09 -6.75
N ASP A 21 -28.16 7.69 -5.65
CA ASP A 21 -27.66 7.86 -4.27
C ASP A 21 -26.28 7.21 -4.05
N ARG A 22 -25.90 6.27 -4.93
CA ARG A 22 -24.59 5.63 -4.95
C ARG A 22 -23.96 5.81 -6.32
N PRO A 23 -23.23 6.92 -6.55
CA PRO A 23 -22.55 7.14 -7.80
C PRO A 23 -21.50 6.07 -8.10
N PRO A 24 -21.37 5.63 -9.37
CA PRO A 24 -20.32 4.71 -9.77
C PRO A 24 -18.94 5.25 -9.42
N ILE A 25 -18.07 4.35 -8.95
CA ILE A 25 -16.65 4.62 -8.80
C ILE A 25 -15.93 3.95 -9.98
N ARG A 26 -15.16 4.74 -10.71
CA ARG A 26 -14.37 4.28 -11.85
C ARG A 26 -12.90 4.25 -11.49
N ALA A 27 -12.18 3.29 -12.05
CA ALA A 27 -10.72 3.32 -12.08
C ALA A 27 -10.27 3.98 -13.39
N PHE A 28 -9.15 4.68 -13.35
CA PHE A 28 -8.54 5.25 -14.54
C PHE A 28 -7.05 4.97 -14.58
N SER A 29 -6.53 4.87 -15.80
CA SER A 29 -5.11 4.91 -16.11
C SER A 29 -4.93 5.95 -17.21
N ARG A 30 -4.19 7.03 -16.92
CA ARG A 30 -3.95 8.14 -17.85
C ARG A 30 -2.46 8.26 -18.13
N ARG A 31 -2.08 8.01 -19.39
CA ARG A 31 -0.69 8.10 -19.86
C ARG A 31 -0.45 9.42 -20.56
N PHE A 32 0.60 10.12 -20.14
CA PHE A 32 1.06 11.34 -20.77
C PHE A 32 2.43 11.14 -21.40
N ILE A 33 2.62 11.68 -22.59
CA ILE A 33 3.95 11.94 -23.16
C ILE A 33 4.11 13.46 -23.20
N THR A 34 5.21 13.93 -22.66
CA THR A 34 5.47 15.36 -22.49
C THR A 34 6.86 15.74 -23.01
N VAL A 35 7.00 17.02 -23.37
CA VAL A 35 8.28 17.67 -23.64
C VAL A 35 8.50 18.80 -22.63
N PRO A 36 9.74 19.09 -22.21
CA PRO A 36 10.03 20.23 -21.33
C PRO A 36 9.59 21.55 -21.98
N GLN A 37 8.94 22.43 -21.22
CA GLN A 37 8.58 23.79 -21.64
C GLN A 37 8.91 24.77 -20.52
N GLY A 38 10.07 25.42 -20.61
CA GLY A 38 10.57 26.30 -19.55
C GLY A 38 10.71 25.53 -18.23
N ALA A 39 10.07 26.04 -17.16
CA ALA A 39 10.00 25.36 -15.86
C ALA A 39 8.92 24.26 -15.77
N GLY A 40 8.13 24.06 -16.83
CA GLY A 40 7.01 23.12 -16.87
C GLY A 40 7.16 22.04 -17.94
N MET A 41 6.02 21.44 -18.28
CA MET A 41 5.90 20.36 -19.27
C MET A 41 4.76 20.67 -20.22
N ASN A 42 4.96 20.41 -21.52
CA ASN A 42 3.92 20.42 -22.54
C ASN A 42 3.48 18.99 -22.82
N ILE A 43 2.17 18.72 -22.75
CA ILE A 43 1.61 17.39 -23.07
C ILE A 43 1.41 17.30 -24.58
N ILE A 44 2.12 16.38 -25.22
CA ILE A 44 2.05 16.14 -26.66
C ILE A 44 1.25 14.87 -27.02
N ASN A 45 1.02 13.99 -26.04
CA ASN A 45 0.11 12.87 -26.17
C ASN A 45 -0.58 12.57 -24.83
N ASP A 46 -1.89 12.29 -24.89
CA ASP A 46 -2.73 11.94 -23.76
C ASP A 46 -3.60 10.73 -24.11
N MET A 47 -3.56 9.71 -23.28
CA MET A 47 -4.36 8.50 -23.44
C MET A 47 -5.01 8.17 -22.10
N LEU A 48 -6.35 8.18 -22.07
CA LEU A 48 -7.15 7.90 -20.89
C LEU A 48 -7.93 6.60 -21.08
N THR A 49 -7.69 5.64 -20.19
CA THR A 49 -8.50 4.42 -20.07
C THR A 49 -9.33 4.51 -18.80
N ILE A 50 -10.63 4.26 -18.92
CA ILE A 50 -11.59 4.25 -17.80
C ILE A 50 -12.23 2.87 -17.72
N THR A 51 -12.28 2.30 -16.51
CA THR A 51 -12.93 1.02 -16.22
C THR A 51 -13.79 1.12 -14.94
N ASN A 52 -14.57 0.07 -14.67
CA ASN A 52 -15.15 -0.10 -13.33
C ASN A 52 -14.04 -0.34 -12.31
N ALA A 53 -14.09 0.37 -11.17
CA ALA A 53 -13.16 0.09 -10.08
C ALA A 53 -13.49 -1.26 -9.42
N SER A 54 -12.47 -2.05 -9.11
CA SER A 54 -12.62 -3.25 -8.29
C SER A 54 -12.92 -2.88 -6.83
N ARG A 55 -13.43 -3.84 -6.06
CA ARG A 55 -13.72 -3.65 -4.63
C ARG A 55 -12.45 -3.26 -3.87
N GLU A 56 -11.33 -3.88 -4.19
CA GLU A 56 -10.02 -3.65 -3.56
C GLU A 56 -9.51 -2.24 -3.88
N GLN A 57 -9.65 -1.78 -5.12
CA GLN A 57 -9.27 -0.42 -5.53
C GLN A 57 -10.10 0.65 -4.79
N ILE A 58 -11.40 0.42 -4.65
CA ILE A 58 -12.29 1.31 -3.89
C ILE A 58 -11.87 1.36 -2.42
N GLN A 59 -11.66 0.20 -1.79
CA GLN A 59 -11.26 0.12 -0.38
C GLN A 59 -9.91 0.78 -0.11
N ASN A 60 -8.96 0.66 -1.03
CA ASN A 60 -7.65 1.27 -0.87
C ASN A 60 -7.65 2.79 -1.06
N ALA A 61 -8.48 3.32 -1.95
CA ALA A 61 -8.53 4.75 -2.26
C ALA A 61 -9.37 5.57 -1.28
N PHE A 62 -10.42 4.99 -0.70
CA PHE A 62 -11.34 5.67 0.23
C PHE A 62 -11.17 5.18 1.68
N LYS A 63 -9.94 4.82 2.10
CA LYS A 63 -9.66 4.56 3.51
C LYS A 63 -9.98 5.83 4.30
N HIS A 64 -11.13 5.86 4.96
CA HIS A 64 -11.39 6.83 6.00
C HIS A 64 -10.43 6.49 7.16
N PRO A 65 -9.49 7.37 7.54
CA PRO A 65 -8.82 7.19 8.82
C PRO A 65 -9.92 7.14 9.87
N ALA A 66 -9.93 6.10 10.70
CA ALA A 66 -10.82 6.06 11.84
C ALA A 66 -10.64 7.36 12.65
N PRO A 67 -11.70 7.92 13.26
CA PRO A 67 -11.54 9.05 14.16
C PRO A 67 -10.58 8.60 15.28
N THR A 68 -9.34 9.04 15.20
CA THR A 68 -8.36 8.90 16.27
C THR A 68 -8.87 9.74 17.43
N PRO A 69 -9.03 9.19 18.64
CA PRO A 69 -9.26 10.04 19.80
C PRO A 69 -8.04 10.95 19.94
N SER A 70 -8.31 12.24 19.82
CA SER A 70 -7.36 13.33 19.95
C SER A 70 -6.56 13.20 21.25
N SER A 71 -5.23 13.05 21.12
CA SER A 71 -4.29 13.48 22.14
C SER A 71 -3.24 14.35 21.46
N SER A 72 -3.18 15.61 21.88
CA SER A 72 -2.32 16.67 21.35
C SER A 72 -0.84 16.47 21.80
N PRO A 73 0.12 17.36 21.45
CA PRO A 73 1.33 16.96 20.73
C PRO A 73 2.60 17.03 21.58
N VAL A 74 3.65 16.31 21.17
CA VAL A 74 5.03 16.65 21.55
C VAL A 74 5.83 16.87 20.26
N PRO A 75 6.46 18.05 20.07
CA PRO A 75 7.27 18.36 18.90
C PRO A 75 8.76 18.10 19.17
N GLU A 76 9.42 17.34 18.31
CA GLU A 76 10.89 17.35 18.13
C GLU A 76 11.18 16.76 16.73
N SER A 77 11.41 17.59 15.71
CA SER A 77 12.67 18.28 15.34
C SER A 77 13.49 17.52 14.28
N SER A 78 13.19 17.81 13.01
CA SER A 78 14.14 17.99 11.88
C SER A 78 14.81 16.74 11.22
N PRO A 79 15.56 16.87 10.09
CA PRO A 79 15.21 16.48 8.69
C PRO A 79 16.17 15.36 8.13
N PRO A 80 16.27 14.99 6.81
CA PRO A 80 15.63 15.41 5.55
C PRO A 80 15.05 14.25 4.66
N ALA A 81 14.47 14.60 3.50
CA ALA A 81 14.08 13.72 2.38
C ALA A 81 15.31 13.14 1.61
N PRO A 82 15.21 12.32 0.53
CA PRO A 82 14.03 11.81 -0.19
C PRO A 82 14.09 10.33 -0.65
N PHE A 83 13.00 9.56 -0.53
CA PHE A 83 12.79 8.37 -1.38
C PHE A 83 11.31 8.21 -1.75
N THR A 84 11.02 8.28 -3.04
CA THR A 84 9.72 7.96 -3.64
C THR A 84 9.62 6.47 -3.91
N GLN A 85 8.73 5.76 -3.21
CA GLN A 85 7.61 4.97 -3.76
C GLN A 85 6.87 4.18 -2.65
N THR A 86 5.60 4.57 -2.44
CA THR A 86 4.50 3.97 -1.64
C THR A 86 4.78 3.57 -0.19
N PRO A 87 4.07 4.08 0.84
CA PRO A 87 4.16 3.47 2.16
C PRO A 87 3.24 2.24 2.18
N SER A 88 3.63 1.19 1.45
CA SER A 88 3.71 -0.08 2.16
C SER A 88 4.59 0.20 3.38
N THR A 89 4.06 0.04 4.59
CA THR A 89 4.82 0.21 5.85
C THR A 89 6.09 -0.64 5.89
N TYR A 90 6.24 -1.56 4.94
CA TYR A 90 7.28 -2.53 4.82
C TYR A 90 7.98 -2.45 3.46
N THR A 91 9.31 -2.59 3.47
CA THR A 91 10.15 -2.63 2.25
C THR A 91 9.75 -3.82 1.36
N PRO A 92 10.10 -3.83 0.06
CA PRO A 92 9.85 -4.98 -0.81
C PRO A 92 10.39 -6.29 -0.24
N GLU A 93 11.55 -6.25 0.41
CA GLU A 93 12.18 -7.40 1.07
C GLU A 93 11.31 -7.88 2.25
N GLN A 94 10.81 -6.96 3.06
CA GLN A 94 9.93 -7.26 4.18
C GLN A 94 8.59 -7.83 3.71
N GLN A 95 8.03 -7.33 2.60
CA GLN A 95 6.82 -7.89 2.00
C GLN A 95 7.01 -9.33 1.53
N GLN A 96 8.15 -9.62 0.91
CA GLN A 96 8.51 -10.97 0.51
C GLN A 96 8.66 -11.89 1.73
N MET A 97 9.31 -11.42 2.80
CA MET A 97 9.43 -12.16 4.06
C MET A 97 8.06 -12.46 4.68
N ILE A 98 7.14 -11.49 4.73
CA ILE A 98 5.78 -11.70 5.25
C ILE A 98 5.05 -12.78 4.45
N GLN A 99 5.10 -12.72 3.12
CA GLN A 99 4.43 -13.69 2.25
C GLN A 99 4.99 -15.10 2.45
N GLN A 100 6.31 -15.24 2.48
CA GLN A 100 6.98 -16.52 2.71
C GLN A 100 6.69 -17.07 4.11
N PHE A 101 6.73 -16.21 5.13
CA PHE A 101 6.48 -16.60 6.50
C PHE A 101 5.03 -17.05 6.71
N ALA A 102 4.05 -16.32 6.14
CA ALA A 102 2.64 -16.71 6.16
C ALA A 102 2.41 -18.06 5.48
N ALA A 103 3.04 -18.29 4.32
CA ALA A 103 2.93 -19.55 3.59
C ALA A 103 3.53 -20.74 4.36
N GLN A 104 4.68 -20.55 5.01
CA GLN A 104 5.39 -21.63 5.72
C GLN A 104 4.79 -21.92 7.11
N SER A 105 4.44 -20.88 7.87
CA SER A 105 3.84 -21.03 9.19
C SER A 105 2.35 -21.40 9.15
N GLY A 106 1.69 -21.17 8.02
CA GLY A 106 0.23 -21.29 7.88
C GLY A 106 -0.54 -20.17 8.58
N MET A 107 0.15 -19.20 9.20
CA MET A 107 -0.48 -18.04 9.80
C MET A 107 -0.94 -17.05 8.72
N ASN A 108 -1.94 -16.24 9.07
CA ASN A 108 -2.36 -15.14 8.21
C ASN A 108 -1.33 -14.01 8.20
N HIS A 109 -1.49 -13.13 7.21
CA HIS A 109 -0.59 -12.00 6.98
C HIS A 109 -0.36 -11.12 8.21
N GLN A 110 -1.40 -10.85 9.00
CA GLN A 110 -1.30 -9.95 10.16
C GLN A 110 -0.43 -10.52 11.26
N TRP A 111 -0.52 -11.83 11.50
CA TRP A 111 0.30 -12.50 12.51
C TRP A 111 1.72 -12.75 12.04
N SER A 112 1.92 -13.03 10.74
CA SER A 112 3.25 -13.09 10.15
C SER A 112 3.99 -11.76 10.25
N ILE A 113 3.31 -10.63 10.02
CA ILE A 113 3.86 -9.29 10.23
C ILE A 113 4.32 -9.11 11.68
N LYS A 114 3.44 -9.35 12.65
CA LYS A 114 3.77 -9.18 14.08
C LYS A 114 4.97 -10.03 14.51
N CYS A 115 5.03 -11.28 14.04
CA CYS A 115 6.13 -12.19 14.37
C CYS A 115 7.46 -11.66 13.82
N LEU A 116 7.48 -11.20 12.58
CA LEU A 116 8.68 -10.63 11.96
C LEU A 116 9.09 -9.31 12.62
N GLU A 117 8.14 -8.41 12.93
CA GLU A 117 8.43 -7.13 13.60
C GLU A 117 9.03 -7.30 14.99
N GLN A 118 8.44 -8.16 15.83
CA GLN A 118 8.92 -8.41 17.19
C GLN A 118 10.33 -9.00 17.23
N ASN A 119 10.72 -9.68 16.15
CA ASN A 119 12.02 -10.32 16.02
C ASN A 119 13.00 -9.51 15.14
N GLY A 120 12.70 -8.23 14.91
CA GLY A 120 13.58 -7.31 14.19
C GLY A 120 13.79 -7.69 12.72
N TRP A 121 12.76 -8.25 12.08
CA TRP A 121 12.79 -8.72 10.69
C TRP A 121 13.85 -9.78 10.42
N ASN A 122 14.16 -10.61 11.42
CA ASN A 122 15.01 -11.77 11.24
C ASN A 122 14.16 -13.01 10.95
N TYR A 123 14.21 -13.51 9.70
CA TYR A 123 13.40 -14.63 9.24
C TYR A 123 13.66 -15.91 10.03
N GLU A 124 14.94 -16.26 10.21
CA GLU A 124 15.40 -17.47 10.91
C GLU A 124 14.90 -17.48 12.36
N LYS A 125 15.18 -16.40 13.09
CA LYS A 125 14.80 -16.23 14.51
C LYS A 125 13.29 -16.21 14.70
N SER A 126 12.56 -15.58 13.78
CA SER A 126 11.09 -15.57 13.79
C SER A 126 10.52 -16.98 13.62
N GLY A 127 11.14 -17.78 12.74
CA GLY A 127 10.79 -19.18 12.52
C GLY A 127 11.00 -20.02 13.77
N GLU A 128 12.18 -19.94 14.38
CA GLU A 128 12.49 -20.67 15.63
C GLU A 128 11.50 -20.35 16.76
N ILE A 129 11.20 -19.07 16.96
CA ILE A 129 10.25 -18.62 17.99
C ILE A 129 8.82 -19.06 17.65
N PHE A 130 8.41 -19.02 16.38
CA PHE A 130 7.13 -19.54 15.96
C PHE A 130 7.00 -21.03 16.27
N LEU A 131 7.99 -21.86 15.91
CA LEU A 131 7.99 -23.29 16.19
C LEU A 131 7.91 -23.58 17.69
N GLU A 132 8.64 -22.83 18.52
CA GLU A 132 8.61 -22.99 19.98
C GLU A 132 7.23 -22.62 20.56
N LEU A 133 6.65 -21.49 20.13
CA LEU A 133 5.31 -21.06 20.55
C LEU A 133 4.22 -22.02 20.07
N GLN A 134 4.36 -22.58 18.87
CA GLN A 134 3.46 -23.58 18.31
C GLN A 134 3.51 -24.87 19.15
N LYS A 135 4.71 -25.35 19.50
CA LYS A 135 4.90 -26.54 20.36
C LYS A 135 4.32 -26.34 21.75
N GLN A 136 4.39 -25.11 22.29
CA GLN A 136 3.78 -24.74 23.57
C GLN A 136 2.27 -24.45 23.47
N ASN A 137 1.65 -24.57 22.28
CA ASN A 137 0.24 -24.20 22.02
C ASN A 137 -0.11 -22.77 22.48
N LYS A 138 0.84 -21.84 22.37
CA LYS A 138 0.67 -20.43 22.76
C LYS A 138 0.27 -19.51 21.61
N ILE A 139 0.13 -20.06 20.40
CA ILE A 139 -0.30 -19.29 19.23
C ILE A 139 -1.82 -19.26 19.18
N PRO A 140 -2.44 -18.07 19.20
CA PRO A 140 -3.89 -17.93 19.14
C PRO A 140 -4.49 -18.55 17.86
N PRO A 141 -5.68 -19.18 17.91
CA PRO A 141 -6.34 -19.73 16.73
C PRO A 141 -6.62 -18.70 15.63
N GLU A 142 -6.82 -17.43 16.02
CA GLU A 142 -7.03 -16.31 15.11
C GLU A 142 -5.81 -16.08 14.20
N ALA A 143 -4.64 -16.57 14.59
CA ALA A 143 -3.43 -16.53 13.76
C ALA A 143 -3.55 -17.37 12.49
N PHE A 144 -4.40 -18.39 12.47
CA PHE A 144 -4.57 -19.31 11.35
C PHE A 144 -5.85 -19.07 10.54
N THR A 145 -6.63 -18.05 10.93
CA THR A 145 -7.85 -17.66 10.20
C THR A 145 -7.45 -16.78 9.02
N LYS A 146 -7.76 -17.23 7.80
CA LYS A 146 -7.41 -16.56 6.54
C LYS A 146 -8.35 -15.41 6.20
#